data_AF-A0A226C110-F1
#
_entry.id   AF-A0A226C110-F1
#
_cell.length_a   1.000
_cell.length_b   1.000
_cell.length_c   1.000
_cell.angle_alpha   90.00
_cell.angle_beta   90.00
_cell.angle_gamma   90.00
#
_symmetry.space_group_name_H-M   'P 1'
#
loop_
_entity.id
_entity.type
_entity.pdbx_description
1 polymer ?
#
loop_
_entity_poly.entity_id
_entity_poly.type
_entity_poly.pdbx_seq_one_letter_code
_entity_poly.pdbx_strand_id
1 'polypeptide(L)'
;MVDLFQNNQNQQGNQKQKSQDQLADQAILHDMLMTEKHISSYYDVTVLESARPQIRQALQHIQQEEQQHAEEIYQAMEKRGWYN
;
A
#
# COMPACT_ATOMS: atom_id res chain seq x y z
N MET A 1 -33.54 -16.51 48.97
CA MET A 1 -32.19 -15.94 48.75
C MET A 1 -31.46 -16.88 47.81
N VAL A 2 -31.84 -16.82 46.54
CA VAL A 2 -31.22 -17.58 45.44
C VAL A 2 -30.32 -16.57 44.76
N ASP A 3 -29.01 -16.70 44.94
CA ASP A 3 -28.07 -15.78 44.33
C ASP A 3 -28.00 -16.04 42.83
N LEU A 4 -28.61 -15.12 42.08
CA LEU A 4 -28.23 -14.77 40.72
C LEU A 4 -26.79 -14.28 40.76
N PHE A 5 -25.82 -15.12 40.41
CA PHE A 5 -24.51 -14.64 39.96
C PHE A 5 -24.35 -14.81 38.45
N GLN A 6 -24.37 -13.63 37.85
CA GLN A 6 -24.38 -13.28 36.45
C GLN A 6 -22.95 -13.32 35.89
N ASN A 7 -22.79 -14.13 34.85
CA ASN A 7 -22.13 -13.81 33.59
C ASN A 7 -20.90 -12.86 33.60
N ASN A 8 -19.70 -13.43 33.43
CA ASN A 8 -18.59 -12.69 32.82
C ASN A 8 -17.66 -13.63 32.04
N GLN A 9 -18.11 -14.09 30.88
CA GLN A 9 -17.23 -14.60 29.81
C GLN A 9 -17.67 -13.95 28.50
N ASN A 10 -16.93 -12.92 28.04
CA ASN A 10 -16.65 -12.62 26.63
C ASN A 10 -16.09 -11.20 26.47
N GLN A 11 -14.77 -11.03 26.63
CA GLN A 11 -14.06 -9.83 26.14
C GLN A 11 -12.62 -10.13 25.63
N GLN A 12 -12.33 -11.33 25.09
CA GLN A 12 -10.99 -11.64 24.54
C GLN A 12 -10.96 -11.97 23.03
N GLY A 13 -12.05 -11.73 22.29
CA GLY A 13 -12.13 -12.07 20.86
C GLY A 13 -11.58 -11.05 19.85
N ASN A 14 -11.44 -9.77 20.21
CA ASN A 14 -11.27 -8.69 19.21
C ASN A 14 -9.83 -8.23 18.91
N GLN A 15 -8.81 -8.71 19.62
CA GLN A 15 -7.43 -8.24 19.42
C GLN A 15 -6.61 -9.06 18.41
N LYS A 16 -6.91 -10.36 18.25
CA LYS A 16 -6.18 -11.23 17.30
C LYS A 16 -6.51 -10.91 15.83
N GLN A 17 -7.75 -10.54 15.54
CA GLN A 17 -8.21 -10.30 14.18
C GLN A 17 -7.59 -9.03 13.57
N LYS A 18 -7.54 -7.94 14.34
CA LYS A 18 -6.96 -6.66 13.91
C LYS A 18 -5.46 -6.76 13.55
N SER A 19 -4.72 -7.63 14.22
CA SER A 19 -3.28 -7.82 13.97
C SER A 19 -3.03 -8.57 12.67
N GLN A 20 -3.92 -9.51 12.31
CA GLN A 20 -3.80 -10.28 11.08
C GLN A 20 -4.20 -9.45 9.85
N ASP A 21 -5.23 -8.61 9.98
CA ASP A 21 -5.63 -7.67 8.92
C ASP A 21 -4.54 -6.62 8.66
N GLN A 22 -3.87 -6.11 9.70
CA GLN A 22 -2.76 -5.16 9.56
C GLN A 22 -1.54 -5.76 8.84
N LEU A 23 -1.22 -7.02 9.09
CA LEU A 23 -0.13 -7.71 8.38
C LEU A 23 -0.49 -7.94 6.91
N ALA A 24 -1.75 -8.24 6.62
CA ALA A 24 -2.24 -8.34 5.24
C ALA A 24 -2.16 -7.00 4.52
N ASP A 25 -2.65 -5.92 5.13
CA ASP A 25 -2.58 -4.56 4.57
C ASP A 25 -1.12 -4.13 4.32
N GLN A 26 -0.20 -4.46 5.23
CA GLN A 26 1.21 -4.17 5.07
C GLN A 26 1.80 -4.89 3.85
N ALA A 27 1.50 -6.18 3.67
CA ALA A 27 1.97 -6.96 2.53
C ALA A 27 1.41 -6.41 1.21
N ILE A 28 0.12 -6.08 1.17
CA ILE A 28 -0.52 -5.52 -0.04
C ILE A 28 0.12 -4.16 -0.40
N LEU A 29 0.31 -3.26 0.57
CA LEU A 29 0.95 -1.96 0.27
C LEU A 29 2.40 -2.12 -0.19
N HIS A 30 3.13 -3.07 0.38
CA HIS A 30 4.48 -3.38 -0.08
C HIS A 30 4.48 -3.88 -1.53
N ASP A 31 3.60 -4.82 -1.87
CA ASP A 31 3.48 -5.37 -3.23
C ASP A 31 3.04 -4.32 -4.24
N MET A 32 2.09 -3.44 -3.86
CA MET A 32 1.71 -2.29 -4.66
C MET A 32 2.91 -1.37 -4.91
N LEU A 33 3.64 -0.97 -3.85
CA LEU A 33 4.82 -0.10 -3.99
C LEU A 33 5.91 -0.70 -4.88
N MET A 34 6.15 -2.01 -4.79
CA MET A 34 7.11 -2.70 -5.64
C MET A 34 6.64 -2.73 -7.10
N THR A 35 5.34 -2.91 -7.32
CA THR A 35 4.74 -2.86 -8.66
C THR A 35 4.87 -1.47 -9.28
N GLU A 36 4.57 -0.41 -8.52
CA GLU A 36 4.72 0.97 -9.00
C GLU A 36 6.17 1.28 -9.38
N LYS A 37 7.13 0.92 -8.51
CA LYS A 37 8.56 1.08 -8.80
C LYS A 37 8.99 0.32 -10.05
N HIS A 38 8.48 -0.91 -10.22
CA HIS A 38 8.78 -1.73 -11.39
C HIS A 38 8.26 -1.07 -12.67
N ILE A 39 6.97 -0.71 -12.72
CA ILE A 39 6.35 -0.06 -13.88
C ILE A 39 7.05 1.28 -14.19
N SER A 40 7.32 2.08 -13.17
CA SER A 40 8.01 3.37 -13.31
C SER A 40 9.41 3.23 -13.94
N SER A 41 10.16 2.17 -13.60
CA SER A 41 11.47 1.90 -14.22
C SER A 41 11.39 1.59 -15.71
N TYR A 42 10.31 0.95 -16.17
CA TYR A 42 10.09 0.69 -17.60
C TYR A 42 9.81 1.99 -18.35
N TYR A 43 9.04 2.90 -17.76
CA TYR A 43 8.76 4.19 -18.37
C TYR A 43 10.00 5.07 -18.49
N ASP A 44 10.92 5.05 -17.51
CA ASP A 44 12.19 5.79 -17.62
C ASP A 44 12.95 5.41 -18.90
N VAL A 45 13.09 4.12 -19.19
CA VAL A 45 13.75 3.63 -20.41
C VAL A 45 12.91 3.96 -21.65
N THR A 46 11.61 3.70 -21.60
CA THR A 46 10.73 3.88 -22.77
C THR A 46 10.63 5.36 -23.20
N VAL A 47 10.64 6.30 -22.25
CA VAL A 47 10.68 7.75 -22.51
C VAL A 47 11.96 8.14 -23.25
N LEU A 48 13.10 7.55 -22.87
CA LEU A 48 14.39 7.81 -23.52
C LEU A 48 14.44 7.24 -24.94
N GLU A 49 13.87 6.04 -25.14
CA GLU A 49 13.86 5.34 -26.43
C GLU A 49 12.74 5.82 -27.39
N SER A 50 11.78 6.60 -26.90
CA SER A 50 10.64 7.08 -27.69
C SER A 50 11.04 8.07 -28.79
N ALA A 51 11.00 7.63 -30.06
CA ALA A 51 11.32 8.48 -31.21
C ALA A 51 10.29 9.61 -31.46
N ARG A 52 9.03 9.44 -31.05
CA ARG A 52 7.96 10.42 -31.30
C ARG A 52 7.72 11.33 -30.10
N PRO A 53 7.73 12.67 -30.27
CA PRO A 53 7.50 13.61 -29.16
C PRO A 53 6.17 13.44 -28.44
N GLN A 54 5.08 13.14 -29.17
CA GLN A 54 3.77 12.96 -28.54
C GLN A 54 3.72 11.72 -27.63
N ILE A 55 4.36 10.62 -28.06
CA ILE A 55 4.47 9.40 -27.24
C ILE A 55 5.32 9.70 -26.01
N ARG A 56 6.45 10.38 -26.17
CA ARG A 56 7.31 10.78 -25.07
C ARG A 56 6.57 11.62 -24.02
N GLN A 57 5.78 12.61 -24.46
CA GLN A 57 4.99 13.45 -23.56
C GLN A 57 3.92 12.65 -22.81
N ALA A 58 3.23 11.73 -23.50
CA ALA A 58 2.24 10.87 -22.87
C ALA A 58 2.90 9.96 -21.81
N LEU A 59 4.02 9.32 -22.13
CA LEU A 59 4.75 8.46 -21.20
C LEU A 59 5.34 9.26 -20.02
N GLN A 60 5.79 10.50 -20.24
CA GLN A 60 6.24 11.38 -19.16
C GLN A 60 5.10 11.76 -18.21
N HIS A 61 3.89 11.98 -18.73
CA HIS A 61 2.72 12.22 -17.90
C HIS A 61 2.40 11.00 -17.05
N ILE A 62 2.33 9.81 -17.66
CA ILE A 62 2.08 8.56 -16.93
C ILE A 62 3.18 8.34 -15.89
N GLN A 63 4.45 8.57 -16.22
CA GLN A 63 5.56 8.44 -15.29
C GLN A 63 5.43 9.36 -14.07
N GLN A 64 4.91 10.58 -14.23
CA GLN A 64 4.61 11.47 -13.11
C GLN A 64 3.48 10.93 -12.24
N GLU A 65 2.44 10.35 -12.85
CA GLU A 65 1.34 9.71 -12.13
C GLU A 65 1.83 8.51 -11.31
N GLU A 66 2.65 7.62 -11.87
CA GLU A 66 3.18 6.46 -11.12
C GLU A 66 4.12 6.88 -9.97
N GLN A 67 4.90 7.95 -10.17
CA GLN A 67 5.74 8.51 -9.10
C GLN A 67 4.89 9.07 -7.96
N GLN A 68 3.78 9.74 -8.28
CA GLN A 68 2.83 10.24 -7.29
C GLN A 68 2.13 9.08 -6.55
N HIS A 69 1.71 8.03 -7.25
CA HIS A 69 1.14 6.82 -6.63
C HIS A 69 2.13 6.16 -5.67
N ALA A 70 3.39 5.99 -6.09
CA ALA A 70 4.44 5.44 -5.26
C ALA A 70 4.71 6.29 -4.00
N GLU A 71 4.70 7.62 -4.13
CA GLU A 71 4.84 8.54 -2.99
C GLU A 71 3.68 8.37 -2.00
N GLU A 72 2.44 8.31 -2.48
CA GLU A 72 1.26 8.15 -1.63
C GLU A 72 1.28 6.83 -0.86
N ILE A 73 1.64 5.73 -1.52
CA ILE A 73 1.80 4.42 -0.88
C ILE A 73 2.94 4.46 0.14
N TYR A 74 4.09 5.04 -0.22
CA TYR A 74 5.22 5.22 0.71
C TYR A 74 4.78 5.99 1.97
N GLN A 75 4.16 7.16 1.82
CA GLN A 75 3.70 7.97 2.95
C GLN A 75 2.67 7.22 3.80
N ALA A 76 1.80 6.42 3.17
CA ALA A 76 0.84 5.57 3.88
C ALA A 76 1.56 4.50 4.74
N MET A 77 2.59 3.85 4.20
CA MET A 77 3.38 2.87 4.94
C MET A 77 4.23 3.52 6.04
N GLU A 78 4.87 4.66 5.76
CA GLU A 78 5.70 5.43 6.69
C GLU A 78 4.89 5.87 7.92
N LYS A 79 3.70 6.45 7.71
CA LYS A 79 2.80 6.85 8.82
C LYS A 79 2.41 5.70 9.75
N ARG A 80 2.48 4.46 9.27
CA ARG A 80 2.16 3.24 10.02
C ARG A 80 3.41 2.53 10.58
N GLY A 81 4.61 3.05 10.30
CA GLY A 81 5.88 2.40 10.68
C GLY A 81 6.16 1.11 9.91
N TRP A 82 5.53 0.93 8.75
CA TRP A 82 5.61 -0.27 7.93
C TRP A 82 6.73 -0.25 6.90
N TYR A 83 7.38 0.90 6.74
CA TYR A 83 8.51 1.11 5.84
C TYR A 83 9.78 1.28 6.68
N ASN A 84 10.71 0.32 6.59
CA ASN A 84 12.03 0.33 7.24
C ASN A 84 13.09 -0.21 6.30
#